data_AF-A0A381EKB5-F1
#
_entry.id   AF-A0A381EKB5-F1
#
_cell.length_a   1.000
_cell.length_b   1.000
_cell.length_c   1.000
_cell.angle_alpha   90.00
_cell.angle_beta   90.00
_cell.angle_gamma   90.00
#
_symmetry.space_group_name_H-M   'P 1'
#
loop_
_entity.id
_entity.type
_entity.pdbx_description
1 polymer ?
#
loop_
_entity_poly.entity_id
_entity_poly.type
_entity_poly.pdbx_seq_one_letter_code
_entity_poly.pdbx_strand_id
1 'polypeptide(L)'
;MQNKILILNDILKGRGQFASEWFLVILKLENKIEWVLKPINEVINFYGGEVMFSPQGSLKIGKVTMQRKGGDDGRESAKMLQFKIDPTLLLK
;
A
#
# COMPACT_ATOMS: atom_id res chain seq x y z
N MET A 1 12.40 -9.14 10.31
CA MET A 1 10.93 -9.11 10.57
C MET A 1 10.49 -8.08 11.62
N GLN A 2 11.40 -7.51 12.42
CA GLN A 2 11.08 -6.69 13.60
C GLN A 2 10.37 -5.36 13.30
N ASN A 3 10.63 -4.72 12.14
CA ASN A 3 10.14 -3.38 11.83
C ASN A 3 8.87 -3.35 10.96
N LYS A 4 8.22 -4.50 10.69
CA LYS A 4 7.10 -4.57 9.74
C LYS A 4 5.96 -3.62 10.10
N ILE A 5 5.61 -3.54 11.40
CA ILE A 5 4.51 -2.70 11.89
C ILE A 5 4.88 -1.22 11.73
N LEU A 6 6.12 -0.86 12.06
CA LEU A 6 6.61 0.50 11.91
C LEU A 6 6.56 0.95 10.44
N ILE A 7 7.07 0.11 9.53
CA ILE A 7 7.06 0.39 8.09
C ILE A 7 5.62 0.55 7.59
N LEU A 8 4.70 -0.35 7.94
CA LEU A 8 3.31 -0.28 7.50
C LEU A 8 2.60 0.97 8.03
N ASN A 9 2.84 1.36 9.30
CA ASN A 9 2.30 2.59 9.85
C ASN A 9 2.83 3.82 9.10
N ASP A 10 4.13 3.88 8.84
CA ASP A 10 4.74 5.03 8.18
C ASP A 10 4.24 5.22 6.74
N ILE A 11 4.06 4.13 5.99
CA ILE A 11 3.65 4.21 4.58
C ILE A 11 2.12 4.34 4.38
N LEU A 12 1.29 3.90 5.33
CA LEU A 12 -0.17 3.96 5.21
C LEU A 12 -0.79 5.09 6.03
N LYS A 13 -0.38 5.24 7.30
CA LYS A 13 -0.92 6.25 8.21
C LYS A 13 -0.11 7.54 8.18
N GLY A 14 1.22 7.44 8.10
CA GLY A 14 2.10 8.57 8.32
C GLY A 14 2.16 8.98 9.79
N ARG A 15 2.63 10.21 10.06
CA ARG A 15 2.83 10.73 11.42
C ARG A 15 2.45 12.21 11.50
N GLY A 16 2.19 12.69 12.71
CA GLY A 16 1.90 14.10 13.01
C GLY A 16 0.43 14.47 12.78
N GLN A 17 0.15 15.78 12.78
CA GLN A 17 -1.21 16.32 12.77
C GLN A 17 -2.02 15.99 11.49
N PHE A 18 -1.35 15.60 10.42
CA PHE A 18 -1.97 15.24 9.14
C PHE A 18 -1.89 13.73 8.85
N ALA A 19 -1.68 12.91 9.88
CA ALA A 19 -1.75 11.46 9.72
C ALA A 19 -3.15 11.04 9.26
N SER A 20 -3.20 10.06 8.36
CA SER A 20 -4.45 9.53 7.84
C SER A 20 -5.17 8.74 8.92
N GLU A 21 -6.38 9.14 9.31
CA GLU A 21 -7.23 8.37 10.23
C GLU A 21 -8.24 7.49 9.49
N TRP A 22 -8.53 7.82 8.24
CA TRP A 22 -9.49 7.14 7.39
C TRP A 22 -8.92 6.89 6.00
N PHE A 23 -9.39 5.82 5.36
CA PHE A 23 -8.99 5.44 4.01
C PHE A 23 -10.24 5.23 3.16
N LEU A 24 -10.42 6.09 2.15
CA LEU A 24 -11.52 6.03 1.19
C LEU A 24 -11.04 5.42 -0.11
N VAL A 25 -11.66 4.32 -0.54
CA VAL A 25 -11.47 3.75 -1.87
C VAL A 25 -12.74 3.98 -2.67
N ILE A 26 -12.59 4.46 -3.89
CA ILE A 26 -13.68 4.62 -4.86
C ILE A 26 -13.29 3.87 -6.12
N LEU A 27 -14.05 2.84 -6.47
CA LEU A 27 -13.96 2.14 -7.76
C LEU A 27 -15.00 2.73 -8.70
N LYS A 28 -14.52 3.43 -9.73
CA LYS A 28 -15.34 4.02 -10.79
C LYS A 28 -15.17 3.21 -12.07
N LEU A 29 -16.20 2.46 -12.43
CA LEU A 29 -16.36 1.77 -13.72
C LEU A 29 -17.40 2.52 -14.55
N GLU A 30 -17.46 2.26 -15.86
CA GLU A 30 -18.31 3.01 -16.80
C GLU A 30 -19.76 3.19 -16.32
N ASN A 31 -20.35 2.13 -15.74
CA ASN A 31 -21.75 2.12 -15.29
C ASN A 31 -21.91 1.86 -13.78
N LYS A 32 -20.83 1.89 -12.99
CA LYS A 32 -20.88 1.54 -11.57
C LYS A 32 -19.88 2.32 -10.75
N ILE A 33 -20.35 2.85 -9.62
CA ILE A 33 -19.49 3.44 -8.60
C ILE A 33 -19.67 2.62 -7.33
N GLU A 34 -18.58 2.03 -6.86
CA GLU A 34 -18.49 1.39 -5.55
C GLU A 34 -17.51 2.16 -4.69
N TRP A 35 -17.76 2.22 -3.39
CA TRP A 35 -16.84 2.87 -2.48
C TRP A 35 -16.87 2.20 -1.11
N VAL A 36 -15.77 2.37 -0.38
CA VAL A 36 -15.64 1.92 1.00
C VAL A 36 -14.80 2.93 1.77
N LEU A 37 -15.23 3.24 3.00
CA LEU A 37 -14.48 4.07 3.93
C LEU A 37 -14.13 3.21 5.15
N LYS A 38 -12.84 3.08 5.46
CA LYS A 38 -12.34 2.28 6.58
C LYS A 38 -11.44 3.09 7.52
N PRO A 39 -11.47 2.83 8.84
CA PRO A 39 -10.48 3.36 9.76
C PRO A 39 -9.08 2.88 9.37
N ILE A 40 -8.06 3.74 9.49
CA ILE A 40 -6.70 3.42 9.05
C ILE A 40 -6.12 2.17 9.73
N ASN A 41 -6.48 1.93 11.00
CA ASN A 41 -6.00 0.78 11.75
C ASN A 41 -6.52 -0.55 11.15
N GLU A 42 -7.76 -0.57 10.64
CA GLU A 42 -8.32 -1.73 9.94
C GLU A 42 -7.54 -1.98 8.64
N VAL A 43 -7.20 -0.91 7.92
CA VAL A 43 -6.43 -0.97 6.67
C VAL A 43 -5.01 -1.49 6.90
N ILE A 44 -4.29 -0.98 7.91
CA ILE A 44 -2.95 -1.46 8.27
C ILE A 44 -2.97 -2.94 8.59
N ASN A 45 -3.93 -3.38 9.40
CA ASN A 45 -4.09 -4.79 9.76
C ASN A 45 -4.43 -5.64 8.53
N PHE A 46 -5.29 -5.15 7.64
CA PHE A 46 -5.70 -5.86 6.44
C PHE A 46 -4.55 -6.06 5.44
N TYR A 47 -3.71 -5.04 5.21
CA TYR A 47 -2.59 -5.15 4.28
C TYR A 47 -1.34 -5.79 4.90
N GLY A 48 -1.24 -5.83 6.23
CA GLY A 48 -0.16 -6.49 6.95
C GLY A 48 -0.11 -8.01 6.71
N GLY A 49 1.01 -8.63 7.08
CA GLY A 49 1.19 -10.08 6.95
C GLY A 49 2.65 -10.51 6.98
N GLU A 50 2.91 -11.69 6.42
CA GLU A 50 4.26 -12.26 6.33
C GLU A 50 5.14 -11.51 5.34
N VAL A 51 6.46 -11.56 5.57
CA VAL A 51 7.45 -10.96 4.69
C VAL A 51 8.04 -12.04 3.81
N MET A 52 7.89 -11.90 2.50
CA MET A 52 8.33 -12.92 1.53
C MET A 52 8.83 -12.30 0.24
N PHE A 53 9.68 -13.01 -0.49
CA PHE A 53 10.02 -12.65 -1.87
C PHE A 53 8.87 -13.04 -2.81
N SER A 54 8.62 -12.23 -3.83
CA SER A 54 7.79 -12.60 -4.97
C SER A 54 8.59 -13.50 -5.91
N PRO A 55 7.92 -14.28 -6.77
CA PRO A 55 8.61 -15.11 -7.77
C PRO A 55 9.53 -14.30 -8.70
N GLN A 56 9.28 -13.00 -8.87
CA GLN A 56 10.05 -12.10 -9.73
C GLN A 56 11.14 -11.31 -8.97
N GLY A 57 11.35 -11.60 -7.69
CA GLY A 57 12.44 -11.02 -6.88
C GLY A 57 12.11 -9.69 -6.19
N SER A 58 10.87 -9.18 -6.29
CA SER A 58 10.41 -8.08 -5.43
C SER A 58 10.10 -8.59 -4.01
N LEU A 59 10.02 -7.70 -3.02
CA LEU A 59 9.66 -8.08 -1.65
C LEU A 59 8.18 -7.80 -1.41
N LYS A 60 7.52 -8.63 -0.61
CA LYS A 60 6.17 -8.39 -0.10
C LYS A 60 6.18 -8.31 1.42
N ILE A 61 5.38 -7.40 1.97
CA ILE A 61 5.02 -7.33 3.38
C ILE A 61 3.49 -7.51 3.42
N GLY A 62 3.04 -8.73 3.71
CA GLY A 62 1.64 -9.12 3.54
C GLY A 62 1.17 -8.85 2.11
N LYS A 63 0.19 -7.97 1.98
CA LYS A 63 -0.41 -7.56 0.70
C LYS A 63 0.24 -6.30 0.10
N VAL A 64 1.27 -5.74 0.75
CA VAL A 64 2.05 -4.60 0.24
C VAL A 64 3.25 -5.11 -0.56
N THR A 65 3.39 -4.65 -1.80
CA THR A 65 4.57 -4.92 -2.63
C THR A 65 5.59 -3.81 -2.47
N MET A 66 6.84 -4.19 -2.25
CA MET A 66 8.01 -3.31 -2.19
C MET A 66 8.93 -3.64 -3.37
N GLN A 67 9.18 -2.64 -4.21
CA GLN A 67 9.93 -2.82 -5.45
C GLN A 67 10.71 -1.56 -5.81
N ARG A 68 11.73 -1.71 -6.68
CA ARG A 68 12.28 -0.56 -7.40
C ARG A 68 11.15 0.11 -8.18
N LYS A 69 11.08 1.44 -8.12
CA LYS A 69 10.08 2.27 -8.84
C LYS A 69 10.04 1.88 -10.32
N GLY A 70 11.21 1.81 -10.96
CA GLY A 70 11.34 1.52 -12.38
C GLY A 70 10.59 2.54 -13.25
N GLY A 71 10.58 2.32 -14.57
CA GLY A 71 9.92 3.25 -15.49
C GLY A 71 10.55 4.65 -15.45
N ASP A 72 9.71 5.68 -15.38
CA ASP A 72 10.05 7.11 -15.39
C ASP A 72 10.99 7.52 -16.53
N ASP A 73 10.95 6.81 -17.65
CA ASP A 73 11.84 6.99 -18.81
C ASP A 73 13.34 6.94 -18.44
N GLY A 74 13.70 6.08 -17.47
CA GLY A 74 15.08 5.90 -17.04
C GLY A 74 15.65 7.03 -16.18
N ARG A 75 14.85 8.05 -15.85
CA ARG A 75 15.25 9.15 -14.95
C ARG A 75 15.68 8.65 -13.58
N GLU A 76 16.41 9.48 -12.84
CA GLU A 76 16.89 9.13 -11.49
C GLU A 76 15.76 8.68 -10.53
N SER A 77 14.53 9.20 -10.68
CA SER A 77 13.37 8.76 -9.90
C SER A 77 13.04 7.28 -10.08
N ALA A 78 13.39 6.67 -11.21
CA ALA A 78 13.23 5.23 -11.46
C ALA A 78 14.05 4.36 -10.48
N LYS A 79 15.06 4.93 -9.81
CA LYS A 79 15.91 4.25 -8.82
C LYS A 79 15.34 4.27 -7.40
N MET A 80 14.24 4.98 -7.16
CA MET A 80 13.61 5.04 -5.84
C MET A 80 12.99 3.70 -5.42
N LEU A 81 12.82 3.51 -4.11
CA LEU A 81 12.01 2.44 -3.54
C LEU A 81 10.53 2.83 -3.62
N GLN A 82 9.67 1.91 -4.05
CA GLN A 82 8.23 2.12 -4.17
C GLN A 82 7.46 1.04 -3.43
N PHE A 83 6.42 1.47 -2.72
CA PHE A 83 5.40 0.60 -2.12
C PHE A 83 4.12 0.67 -2.94
N LYS A 84 3.49 -0.48 -3.17
CA LYS A 84 2.21 -0.60 -3.89
C LYS A 84 1.26 -1.52 -3.13
N ILE A 85 -0.02 -1.17 -3.18
CA ILE A 85 -1.14 -1.99 -2.73
C ILE A 85 -2.18 -2.08 -3.85
N ASP A 86 -3.06 -3.07 -3.77
CA ASP A 86 -4.31 -3.10 -4.53
C ASP A 86 -5.45 -2.58 -3.62
N PRO A 87 -5.93 -1.34 -3.82
CA PRO A 87 -6.99 -0.74 -3.00
C PRO A 87 -8.35 -1.44 -3.13
N THR A 88 -8.59 -2.12 -4.25
CA THR A 88 -9.90 -2.75 -4.52
C THR A 88 -10.19 -3.93 -3.62
N LEU A 89 -9.16 -4.48 -2.97
CA LEU A 89 -9.30 -5.55 -1.98
C LEU A 89 -10.12 -5.14 -0.75
N LEU A 90 -10.27 -3.84 -0.48
CA LEU A 90 -11.10 -3.33 0.62
C LEU A 90 -12.60 -3.24 0.29
N LEU A 91 -12.98 -3.38 -0.99
CA LEU A 91 -14.38 -3.33 -1.44
C LEU A 91 -15.10 -4.69 -1.28
N LYS A 92 -14.35 -5.75 -0.97
CA LYS A 92 -14.85 -7.13 -0.86
C LYS A 92 -15.26 -7.48 0.58
#